data_AF-T1L6F9-F1
#
_entry.id   AF-T1L6F9-F1
#
_cell.length_a   1.000
_cell.length_b   1.000
_cell.length_c   1.000
_cell.angle_alpha   90.00
_cell.angle_beta   90.00
_cell.angle_gamma   90.00
#
_symmetry.space_group_name_H-M   'P 1'
#
loop_
_entity.id
_entity.type
_entity.pdbx_description
1 polymer ?
#
loop_
_entity_poly.entity_id
_entity_poly.type
_entity_poly.pdbx_seq_one_letter_code
_entity_poly.pdbx_strand_id
1 'polypeptide(L)'
;MIIKNLRWSSFRWYISHTNVIRSNPLRGKALARARQLKETLLKSESQVEARAELIGNIYDALIDCGYDEIKAGFAAEKYRSLEEALEALAAGAFEKKLDRIRQKKRKQFIRQIYKKGVLIPINFF
;
A
#
# COMPACT_ATOMS: atom_id res chain seq x y z
N MET A 1 -18.89 -29.80 -54.44
CA MET A 1 -20.33 -30.09 -54.57
C MET A 1 -20.66 -31.21 -53.60
N ILE A 2 -21.48 -30.92 -52.58
CA ILE A 2 -22.34 -31.79 -51.74
C ILE A 2 -21.71 -33.13 -51.27
N ILE A 3 -21.54 -33.39 -49.97
CA ILE A 3 -22.61 -34.02 -49.15
C ILE A 3 -22.56 -33.54 -47.70
N LYS A 4 -23.71 -33.00 -47.27
CA LYS A 4 -24.15 -32.80 -45.89
C LYS A 4 -24.47 -34.16 -45.26
N ASN A 5 -24.15 -34.37 -43.99
CA ASN A 5 -25.06 -34.92 -42.96
C ASN A 5 -24.25 -35.47 -41.78
N LEU A 6 -24.57 -34.98 -40.57
CA LEU A 6 -24.60 -35.70 -39.29
C LEU A 6 -25.01 -34.65 -38.25
N ARG A 7 -26.30 -34.28 -38.25
CA ARG A 7 -27.38 -34.90 -37.47
C ARG A 7 -27.13 -34.76 -35.97
N TRP A 8 -27.92 -33.86 -35.40
CA TRP A 8 -28.15 -33.64 -33.99
C TRP A 8 -28.44 -34.95 -33.25
N SER A 9 -27.53 -35.38 -32.38
CA SER A 9 -27.82 -36.44 -31.40
C SER A 9 -26.72 -36.56 -30.34
N SER A 10 -26.46 -35.49 -29.58
CA SER A 10 -25.75 -35.61 -28.29
C SER A 10 -26.10 -34.50 -27.29
N PHE A 11 -27.14 -33.71 -27.54
CA PHE A 11 -27.69 -32.74 -26.58
C PHE A 11 -28.64 -33.42 -25.58
N ARG A 12 -28.23 -34.57 -25.05
CA ARG A 12 -28.97 -35.37 -24.05
C ARG A 12 -28.04 -36.01 -23.02
N TRP A 13 -26.89 -35.39 -22.79
CA TRP A 13 -25.99 -35.68 -21.65
C TRP A 13 -25.91 -34.52 -20.66
N TYR A 14 -26.82 -33.54 -20.78
CA TYR A 14 -26.81 -32.31 -19.95
C TYR A 14 -27.75 -32.36 -18.74
N ILE A 15 -28.44 -33.49 -18.48
CA ILE A 15 -29.39 -33.59 -17.36
C ILE A 15 -29.31 -34.98 -16.71
N SER A 16 -28.17 -35.31 -16.09
CA SER A 16 -28.07 -36.44 -15.14
C SER A 16 -26.87 -36.35 -14.16
N HIS A 17 -26.24 -35.17 -14.01
CA HIS A 17 -25.23 -34.93 -12.97
C HIS A 17 -25.67 -33.90 -11.92
N THR A 18 -26.97 -33.62 -11.83
CA THR A 18 -27.57 -32.67 -10.86
C THR A 18 -27.96 -33.31 -9.52
N ASN A 19 -27.41 -34.48 -9.16
CA ASN A 19 -27.67 -35.12 -7.87
C ASN A 19 -26.41 -35.63 -7.16
N VAL A 20 -25.31 -34.87 -7.21
CA VAL A 20 -24.16 -35.03 -6.28
C VAL A 20 -23.82 -33.67 -5.65
N ILE A 21 -24.84 -32.93 -5.23
CA ILE A 21 -24.69 -31.69 -4.44
C ILE A 21 -25.51 -31.83 -3.17
N ARG A 22 -25.26 -32.89 -2.39
CA ARG A 22 -25.68 -32.94 -0.99
C ARG A 22 -24.51 -33.45 -0.15
N SER A 23 -24.13 -32.62 0.83
CA SER A 23 -23.07 -32.82 1.83
C SER A 23 -21.62 -32.82 1.35
N ASN A 24 -21.12 -31.65 0.91
CA ASN A 24 -19.68 -31.42 0.88
C ASN A 24 -19.27 -30.52 2.08
N PRO A 25 -18.67 -31.06 3.16
CA PRO A 25 -18.30 -30.30 4.37
C PRO A 25 -17.26 -29.20 4.11
N LEU A 26 -16.67 -29.16 2.90
CA LEU A 26 -15.74 -28.13 2.46
C LEU A 26 -16.43 -26.78 2.16
N ARG A 27 -17.74 -26.76 1.83
CA ARG A 27 -18.50 -25.51 1.57
C ARG A 27 -18.72 -24.67 2.84
N GLY A 28 -19.00 -25.32 3.97
CA GLY A 28 -19.15 -24.61 5.26
C GLY A 28 -17.83 -23.99 5.73
N LYS A 29 -16.72 -24.70 5.55
CA LYS A 29 -15.37 -24.20 5.85
C LYS A 29 -14.95 -23.04 4.94
N ALA A 30 -15.31 -23.08 3.65
CA ALA A 30 -15.04 -22.00 2.70
C ALA A 30 -15.83 -20.72 3.04
N LEU A 31 -17.12 -20.85 3.39
CA LEU A 31 -17.96 -19.73 3.83
C LEU A 31 -17.50 -19.12 5.16
N ALA A 32 -17.09 -19.95 6.13
CA ALA A 32 -16.54 -19.48 7.40
C ALA A 32 -15.21 -18.73 7.19
N ARG A 33 -14.31 -19.23 6.33
CA ARG A 33 -13.08 -18.53 5.95
C ARG A 33 -13.36 -17.20 5.22
N ALA A 34 -14.34 -17.16 4.33
CA ALA A 34 -14.72 -15.93 3.64
C ALA A 34 -15.30 -14.88 4.61
N ARG A 35 -16.08 -15.30 5.62
CA ARG A 35 -16.58 -14.41 6.68
C ARG A 35 -15.45 -13.89 7.58
N GLN A 36 -14.54 -14.76 8.00
CA GLN A 36 -13.35 -14.34 8.74
C GLN A 36 -12.49 -13.35 7.94
N LEU A 37 -12.25 -13.62 6.65
CA LEU A 37 -11.53 -12.71 5.76
C LEU A 37 -12.23 -11.35 5.63
N LYS A 38 -13.57 -11.35 5.48
CA LYS A 38 -14.35 -10.11 5.41
C LYS A 38 -14.29 -9.32 6.71
N GLU A 39 -14.37 -9.98 7.86
CA GLU A 39 -14.25 -9.33 9.18
C GLU A 39 -12.84 -8.80 9.44
N THR A 40 -11.79 -9.52 9.00
CA THR A 40 -10.41 -9.03 9.08
C THR A 40 -10.16 -7.84 8.15
N LEU A 41 -10.77 -7.85 6.96
CA LEU A 41 -10.67 -6.74 6.00
C LEU A 41 -11.35 -5.48 6.56
N LEU A 42 -12.56 -5.58 7.10
CA LEU A 42 -13.26 -4.46 7.73
C LEU A 42 -12.50 -3.90 8.95
N LYS A 43 -11.86 -4.78 9.75
CA LYS A 43 -10.97 -4.35 10.84
C LYS A 43 -9.69 -3.68 10.33
N SER A 44 -9.16 -4.09 9.18
CA SER A 44 -7.99 -3.45 8.59
C SER A 44 -8.33 -2.11 7.92
N GLU A 45 -9.49 -1.97 7.29
CA GLU A 45 -9.96 -0.72 6.68
C GLU A 45 -10.18 0.36 7.74
N SER A 46 -10.91 0.03 8.81
CA SER A 46 -11.12 0.95 9.94
C SER A 46 -9.82 1.37 10.63
N GLN A 47 -8.81 0.49 10.68
CA GLN A 47 -7.49 0.84 11.21
C GLN A 47 -6.68 1.75 10.27
N VAL A 48 -6.84 1.59 8.96
CA VAL A 48 -6.20 2.43 7.95
C VAL A 48 -6.81 3.83 7.96
N GLU A 49 -8.14 3.92 8.03
CA GLU A 49 -8.88 5.18 8.15
C GLU A 49 -8.50 5.93 9.43
N ALA A 50 -8.53 5.25 10.59
CA ALA A 50 -8.12 5.85 11.88
C ALA A 50 -6.67 6.36 11.86
N ARG A 51 -5.78 5.68 11.11
CA ARG A 51 -4.40 6.13 10.95
C ARG A 51 -4.30 7.36 10.05
N ALA A 52 -5.05 7.40 8.96
CA ALA A 52 -5.06 8.55 8.06
C ALA A 52 -5.60 9.81 8.76
N GLU A 53 -6.67 9.67 9.53
CA GLU A 53 -7.22 10.74 10.37
C GLU A 53 -6.21 11.23 11.39
N LEU A 54 -5.51 10.32 12.09
CA LEU A 54 -4.47 10.69 13.05
C LEU A 54 -3.33 11.46 12.40
N ILE A 55 -2.89 11.05 11.21
CA ILE A 55 -1.86 11.77 10.44
C ILE A 55 -2.35 13.17 10.07
N GLY A 56 -3.59 13.29 9.56
CA GLY A 56 -4.20 14.58 9.23
C GLY A 56 -4.27 15.53 10.43
N ASN A 57 -4.74 15.02 11.57
CA ASN A 57 -4.86 15.82 12.80
C ASN A 57 -3.50 16.34 13.30
N ILE A 58 -2.46 15.50 13.26
CA ILE A 58 -1.10 15.93 13.64
C ILE A 58 -0.57 16.95 12.64
N TYR A 59 -0.82 16.76 11.34
CA TYR A 59 -0.41 17.70 10.31
C TYR A 59 -1.02 19.08 10.53
N ASP A 60 -2.34 19.16 10.67
CA ASP A 60 -3.06 20.43 10.86
C ASP A 60 -2.59 21.14 12.14
N ALA A 61 -2.43 20.40 13.24
CA ALA A 61 -1.92 20.96 14.49
C ALA A 61 -0.49 21.52 14.37
N LEU A 62 0.37 20.91 13.55
CA LEU A 62 1.73 21.43 13.30
C LEU A 62 1.71 22.68 12.42
N ILE A 63 0.80 22.76 11.44
CA ILE A 63 0.59 23.98 10.65
C ILE A 63 0.13 25.13 11.54
N ASP A 64 -0.82 24.88 12.45
CA ASP A 64 -1.29 25.86 13.42
C ASP A 64 -0.18 26.33 14.38
N CYS A 65 0.79 25.45 14.68
CA CYS A 65 2.00 25.79 15.44
C CYS A 65 3.03 26.61 14.62
N GLY A 66 2.78 26.86 13.33
CA GLY A 66 3.63 27.67 12.46
C GLY A 66 4.75 26.90 11.75
N TYR A 67 4.70 25.56 11.70
CA TYR A 67 5.65 24.78 10.91
C TYR A 67 5.32 24.85 9.41
N ASP A 68 6.34 24.73 8.57
CA ASP A 68 6.14 24.61 7.12
C ASP A 68 5.49 23.27 6.74
N GLU A 69 4.81 23.23 5.59
CA GLU A 69 4.07 22.05 5.10
C GLU A 69 4.96 20.80 4.98
N ILE A 70 6.25 20.99 4.67
CA ILE A 70 7.18 19.89 4.43
C ILE A 70 7.58 19.24 5.76
N LYS A 71 7.88 20.05 6.78
CA LYS A 71 8.20 19.60 8.15
C LYS A 71 6.98 19.03 8.83
N ALA A 72 5.81 19.67 8.67
CA ALA A 72 4.54 19.17 9.19
C ALA A 72 4.22 17.80 8.56
N GLY A 73 4.30 17.67 7.24
CA GLY A 73 4.06 16.42 6.53
C GLY A 73 5.06 15.32 6.94
N PHE A 74 6.34 15.66 7.04
CA PHE A 74 7.36 14.71 7.51
C PHE A 74 7.06 14.20 8.92
N ALA A 75 6.70 15.09 9.84
CA ALA A 75 6.49 14.72 11.24
C ALA A 75 5.19 13.95 11.44
N ALA A 76 4.10 14.37 10.80
CA ALA A 76 2.80 13.69 10.85
C ALA A 76 2.86 12.25 10.33
N GLU A 77 3.65 11.98 9.30
CA GLU A 77 3.83 10.61 8.79
C GLU A 77 4.69 9.74 9.74
N LYS A 78 5.60 10.37 10.48
CA LYS A 78 6.67 9.71 11.24
C LYS A 78 6.30 9.40 12.68
N TYR A 79 5.58 10.29 13.33
CA TYR A 79 5.31 10.26 14.77
C TYR A 79 3.85 9.96 15.04
N ARG A 80 3.55 9.42 16.22
CA ARG A 80 2.19 8.96 16.57
C ARG A 80 1.44 9.93 17.46
N SER A 81 2.13 10.91 18.03
CA SER A 81 1.52 12.00 18.78
C SER A 81 2.10 13.36 18.37
N LEU A 82 1.35 14.41 18.68
CA LEU A 82 1.78 15.78 18.42
C LEU A 82 3.00 16.14 19.27
N GLU A 83 3.05 15.70 20.53
CA GLU A 83 4.19 15.97 21.43
C GLU A 83 5.48 15.34 20.90
N GLU A 84 5.43 14.07 20.48
CA GLU A 84 6.58 13.38 19.86
C GLU A 84 7.05 14.12 18.60
N ALA A 85 6.10 14.58 17.78
CA ALA A 85 6.38 15.33 16.57
C ALA A 85 7.09 16.66 16.87
N LEU A 86 6.60 17.43 17.84
CA LEU A 86 7.17 18.70 18.26
C LEU A 86 8.57 18.53 18.86
N GLU A 87 8.75 17.56 19.78
CA GLU A 87 10.06 17.26 20.37
C GLU A 87 11.07 16.86 19.30
N ALA A 88 10.67 16.02 18.35
CA ALA A 88 11.53 15.58 17.27
C ALA A 88 11.93 16.72 16.32
N LEU A 89 10.97 17.58 15.97
CA LEU A 89 11.23 18.76 15.14
C LEU A 89 12.15 19.74 15.86
N ALA A 90 11.93 20.00 17.15
CA ALA A 90 12.82 20.83 17.97
C ALA A 90 14.24 20.24 18.06
N ALA A 91 14.36 18.91 18.12
CA ALA A 91 15.65 18.20 18.10
C ALA A 91 16.32 18.15 16.71
N GLY A 92 15.74 18.77 15.68
CA GLY A 92 16.27 18.81 14.32
C GLY A 92 16.20 17.48 13.58
N ALA A 93 15.21 16.63 13.88
CA ALA A 93 15.07 15.32 13.26
C ALA A 93 14.90 15.39 11.73
N PHE A 94 14.21 16.43 11.24
CA PHE A 94 13.98 16.65 9.82
C PHE A 94 15.30 16.97 9.08
N GLU A 95 16.08 17.90 9.59
CA GLU A 95 17.36 18.32 9.03
C GLU A 95 18.35 17.16 9.01
N LYS A 96 18.43 16.41 10.12
CA LYS A 96 19.23 15.17 10.20
C LYS A 96 18.83 14.15 9.14
N LYS A 97 17.53 14.03 8.85
CA LYS A 97 17.04 13.12 7.80
C LYS A 97 17.43 13.61 6.41
N LEU A 98 17.26 14.91 6.13
CA LEU A 98 17.67 15.52 4.87
C LEU A 98 19.16 15.33 4.60
N ASP A 99 20.01 15.56 5.59
CA ASP A 99 21.45 15.39 5.45
C ASP A 99 21.84 13.95 5.13
N ARG A 100 21.21 12.97 5.80
CA ARG A 100 21.41 11.55 5.48
C ARG A 100 21.01 11.22 4.03
N ILE A 101 19.90 11.78 3.54
CA ILE A 101 19.45 11.60 2.16
C ILE A 101 20.45 12.23 1.18
N ARG A 102 20.89 13.46 1.44
CA ARG A 102 21.88 14.18 0.62
C ARG A 102 23.20 13.39 0.56
N GLN A 103 23.69 12.89 1.68
CA GLN A 103 24.88 12.04 1.72
C GLN A 103 24.71 10.74 0.91
N LYS A 104 23.55 10.07 1.02
CA LYS A 104 23.26 8.85 0.25
C LYS A 104 23.22 9.14 -1.25
N LYS A 105 22.54 10.21 -1.67
CA LYS A 105 22.50 10.65 -3.08
C LYS A 105 23.90 10.96 -3.60
N ARG A 106 24.72 11.70 -2.83
CA ARG A 106 26.11 12.01 -3.19
C ARG A 106 26.95 10.75 -3.39
N LYS A 107 26.86 9.77 -2.48
CA LYS A 107 27.58 8.49 -2.60
C LYS A 107 27.12 7.69 -3.83
N GLN A 108 25.82 7.63 -4.08
CA GLN A 108 25.26 6.95 -5.26
C GLN A 108 25.72 7.60 -6.55
N PHE A 109 25.72 8.94 -6.60
CA PHE A 109 26.17 9.71 -7.75
C PHE A 109 27.66 9.51 -8.03
N ILE A 110 28.52 9.59 -7.02
CA ILE A 110 29.97 9.32 -7.17
C ILE A 110 30.20 7.92 -7.76
N ARG A 111 29.49 6.90 -7.25
CA ARG A 111 29.56 5.53 -7.81
C ARG A 111 29.15 5.48 -9.29
N GLN A 112 28.14 6.26 -9.68
CA GLN A 112 27.70 6.33 -11.08
C GLN A 112 28.72 7.03 -11.97
N ILE A 113 29.38 8.11 -11.51
CA ILE A 113 30.48 8.74 -12.23
C ILE A 113 31.60 7.72 -12.47
N TYR A 114 32.08 7.04 -11.42
CA TYR A 114 33.13 6.03 -11.57
C TYR A 114 32.74 4.88 -12.51
N LYS A 115 31.46 4.48 -12.51
CA LYS A 115 30.98 3.38 -13.35
C LYS A 115 30.76 3.78 -14.82
N LYS A 116 30.34 5.01 -15.09
CA LYS A 116 29.89 5.46 -16.41
C LYS A 116 30.82 6.47 -17.09
N GLY A 117 31.74 7.10 -16.35
CA GLY A 117 32.66 8.12 -16.88
C GLY A 117 32.00 9.45 -17.26
N VAL A 118 30.71 9.65 -16.95
CA VAL A 118 29.95 10.85 -17.33
C VAL A 118 29.74 11.74 -16.11
N LEU A 119 30.24 12.97 -16.19
CA LEU A 119 30.02 14.02 -15.19
C LEU A 119 28.71 14.76 -15.53
N ILE A 120 27.59 14.37 -14.90
CA ILE A 120 26.33 15.12 -15.04
C ILE A 120 26.27 16.14 -13.88
N PRO A 121 26.20 17.45 -14.14
CA PRO A 121 26.05 18.43 -13.06
C PRO A 121 24.66 18.26 -12.43
N ILE A 122 24.61 18.03 -11.12
CA ILE A 122 23.36 17.96 -10.36
C ILE A 122 23.41 19.05 -9.30
N ASN A 123 22.43 19.95 -9.34
CA ASN A 123 22.19 20.92 -8.27
C ASN A 123 21.69 20.16 -7.02
N PHE A 124 22.46 20.19 -5.93
CA PHE A 124 22.14 19.54 -4.66
C PHE A 124 21.39 20.48 -3.68
N PHE A 125 20.65 21.45 -4.21
CA PHE A 125 19.86 22.39 -3.40
C PHE A 125 18.64 21.66 -2.81
#